data_AF-A0A388QLJ6-F1
#
_entry.id   AF-A0A388QLJ6-F1
#
_cell.length_a   1.000
_cell.length_b   1.000
_cell.length_c   1.000
_cell.angle_alpha   90.00
_cell.angle_beta   90.00
_cell.angle_gamma   90.00
#
_symmetry.space_group_name_H-M   'P 1'
#
loop_
_entity.id
_entity.type
_entity.pdbx_description
1 polymer ?
#
loop_
_entity_poly.entity_id
_entity_poly.type
_entity_poly.pdbx_seq_one_letter_code
_entity_poly.pdbx_strand_id
1 'polypeptide(L)'
;MVVVTEEKGVSHNTVQSAIHLTSCEGATVISKVPKETQEEIASSAPKIFDIKFQIENNTQQRSETESEFLYVDNQDLSVSAIVDAQTTLQRSELRVITMGQSQEDYVAIKMDVESLPISNSTYVISATIPSYLMQEPAISYWIHVIDQDLNEAESKQYNIGVKPISVGDISFEMDISSIKESGSLVRPKLFVDNKIYHRTV
;
A
#
# COMPACT_ATOMS: atom_id res chain seq x y z
N MET A 1 -11.30 -43.83 -11.29
CA MET A 1 -12.16 -44.51 -12.28
C MET A 1 -12.85 -43.45 -13.08
N VAL A 2 -12.56 -43.38 -14.39
CA VAL A 2 -13.21 -42.41 -15.27
C VAL A 2 -14.13 -43.20 -16.19
N VAL A 3 -15.40 -42.79 -16.23
CA VAL A 3 -16.42 -43.39 -17.08
C VAL A 3 -16.83 -42.31 -18.05
N VAL A 4 -16.68 -42.60 -19.34
CA VAL A 4 -17.17 -41.72 -20.40
C VAL A 4 -18.34 -42.45 -21.07
N THR A 5 -19.47 -41.78 -21.09
CA THR A 5 -20.69 -42.26 -21.75
C THR A 5 -20.96 -41.34 -22.92
N GLU A 6 -20.96 -41.92 -24.12
CA GLU A 6 -21.42 -41.20 -25.31
C GLU A 6 -22.86 -41.62 -25.61
N GLU A 7 -23.75 -40.64 -25.70
CA GLU A 7 -25.12 -40.83 -26.13
C GLU A 7 -25.32 -40.31 -27.55
N LYS A 8 -25.67 -41.21 -28.46
CA LYS A 8 -26.06 -40.86 -29.82
C LYS A 8 -27.37 -41.54 -30.18
N GLY A 9 -28.48 -40.82 -30.00
CA GLY A 9 -29.82 -41.34 -30.27
C GLY A 9 -30.21 -42.43 -29.28
N VAL A 10 -30.57 -43.63 -29.78
CA VAL A 10 -31.11 -44.74 -28.95
C VAL A 10 -30.02 -45.75 -28.51
N SER A 11 -28.77 -45.57 -28.93
CA SER A 11 -27.66 -46.44 -28.53
C SER A 11 -26.79 -45.79 -27.46
N HIS A 12 -26.58 -46.51 -26.34
CA HIS A 12 -25.66 -46.12 -25.28
C HIS A 12 -24.39 -46.98 -25.34
N ASN A 13 -23.24 -46.36 -25.50
CA ASN A 13 -21.96 -47.02 -25.38
C ASN A 13 -21.21 -46.46 -24.18
N THR A 14 -20.93 -47.32 -23.19
CA THR A 14 -20.22 -46.95 -21.98
C THR A 14 -18.87 -47.64 -21.99
N VAL A 15 -17.79 -46.87 -21.99
CA VAL A 15 -16.43 -47.39 -21.86
C VAL A 15 -15.90 -47.03 -20.49
N GLN A 16 -15.50 -48.04 -19.73
CA GLN A 16 -14.92 -47.87 -18.40
C GLN A 16 -13.44 -48.24 -18.46
N SER A 17 -12.59 -47.37 -17.93
CA SER A 17 -11.16 -47.67 -17.78
C SER A 17 -10.72 -47.49 -16.34
N ALA A 18 -10.05 -48.52 -15.81
CA ALA A 18 -9.44 -48.52 -14.49
C ALA A 18 -8.02 -47.94 -14.62
N ILE A 19 -7.81 -46.76 -14.03
CA ILE A 19 -6.48 -46.13 -13.98
C ILE A 19 -5.77 -46.66 -12.74
N HIS A 20 -4.70 -47.42 -12.94
CA HIS A 20 -3.77 -47.81 -11.87
C HIS A 20 -2.74 -46.69 -11.67
N LEU A 21 -2.81 -45.99 -10.53
CA LEU A 21 -1.76 -45.06 -10.10
C LEU A 21 -0.62 -45.88 -9.49
N THR A 22 0.49 -46.04 -10.21
CA THR A 22 1.57 -46.96 -9.85
C THR A 22 2.50 -46.44 -8.75
N SER A 23 2.57 -45.12 -8.53
CA SER A 23 3.12 -44.49 -7.32
C SER A 23 2.92 -42.98 -7.42
N CYS A 24 2.76 -42.30 -6.28
CA CYS A 24 2.94 -40.85 -6.20
C CYS A 24 4.29 -40.61 -5.56
N GLU A 25 5.36 -40.54 -6.35
CA GLU A 25 6.68 -40.19 -5.85
C GLU A 25 6.88 -38.68 -6.01
N GLY A 26 6.49 -37.94 -4.97
CA GLY A 26 6.72 -36.51 -4.86
C GLY A 26 7.78 -36.24 -3.81
N ALA A 27 8.94 -35.75 -4.21
CA ALA A 27 9.93 -35.26 -3.26
C ALA A 27 9.57 -33.81 -2.89
N THR A 28 9.18 -33.58 -1.64
CA THR A 28 9.09 -32.24 -1.06
C THR A 28 10.48 -31.75 -0.72
N VAL A 29 11.10 -31.00 -1.63
CA VAL A 29 12.29 -30.22 -1.30
C VAL A 29 11.82 -29.02 -0.48
N ILE A 30 11.95 -29.11 0.84
CA ILE A 30 11.86 -27.94 1.72
C ILE A 30 13.12 -27.12 1.47
N SER A 31 13.06 -26.29 0.44
CA SER A 31 14.07 -25.25 0.24
C SER A 31 14.00 -24.37 1.47
N LYS A 32 15.14 -24.23 2.18
CA LYS A 32 15.25 -23.19 3.19
C LYS A 32 14.87 -21.90 2.49
N VAL A 33 13.86 -21.21 3.03
CA VAL A 33 13.58 -19.82 2.67
C VAL A 33 14.96 -19.15 2.64
N PRO A 34 15.38 -18.51 1.53
CA PRO A 34 16.59 -17.73 1.54
C PRO A 34 16.52 -16.92 2.82
N LYS A 35 17.56 -16.99 3.66
CA LYS A 35 17.69 -15.94 4.66
C LYS A 35 17.76 -14.68 3.80
N GLU A 36 16.62 -14.02 3.58
CA GLU A 36 16.63 -12.58 3.44
C GLU A 36 17.59 -12.16 4.52
N THR A 37 18.66 -11.52 4.09
CA THR A 37 19.58 -10.83 4.96
C THR A 37 18.68 -9.98 5.84
N GLN A 38 18.30 -10.51 7.01
CA GLN A 38 17.93 -9.71 8.14
C GLN A 38 19.23 -8.96 8.35
N GLU A 39 19.29 -7.76 7.78
CA GLU A 39 20.23 -6.76 8.19
C GLU A 39 20.14 -6.81 9.71
N GLU A 40 21.21 -7.28 10.35
CA GLU A 40 21.35 -7.12 11.77
C GLU A 40 21.29 -5.62 11.97
N ILE A 41 20.09 -5.09 12.25
CA ILE A 41 19.90 -3.71 12.64
C ILE A 41 20.85 -3.57 13.81
N ALA A 42 21.96 -2.86 13.60
CA ALA A 42 22.97 -2.71 14.61
C ALA A 42 22.24 -2.28 15.88
N SER A 43 22.46 -2.95 17.00
CA SER A 43 21.69 -2.68 18.22
C SER A 43 21.82 -1.21 18.68
N SER A 44 22.78 -0.46 18.12
CA SER A 44 23.02 0.97 18.28
C SER A 44 22.19 1.87 17.36
N ALA A 45 21.64 1.37 16.26
CA ALA A 45 20.92 2.18 15.29
C ALA A 45 19.64 2.80 15.88
N PRO A 46 19.27 4.02 15.46
CA PRO A 46 18.03 4.67 15.87
C PRO A 46 16.81 3.82 15.55
N LYS A 47 15.79 3.87 16.40
CA LYS A 47 14.52 3.18 16.20
C LYS A 47 13.41 4.20 15.99
N ILE A 48 12.76 4.12 14.84
CA ILE A 48 11.64 4.99 14.48
C ILE A 48 10.32 4.28 14.78
N PHE A 49 9.40 4.94 15.47
CA PHE A 49 8.07 4.41 15.78
C PHE A 49 7.02 5.51 15.92
N ASP A 50 5.74 5.11 16.00
CA ASP A 50 4.58 5.99 16.13
C ASP A 50 4.52 7.10 15.06
N ILE A 51 4.78 6.72 13.81
CA ILE A 51 4.77 7.64 12.68
C ILE A 51 3.34 8.06 12.38
N LYS A 52 3.10 9.36 12.49
CA LYS A 52 1.80 9.99 12.32
C LYS A 52 1.84 11.01 11.21
N PHE A 53 0.70 11.22 10.58
CA PHE A 53 0.49 12.32 9.66
C PHE A 53 -0.75 13.11 10.07
N GLN A 54 -0.80 14.35 9.62
CA GLN A 54 -1.87 15.28 9.88
C GLN A 54 -2.14 16.06 8.60
N ILE A 55 -3.36 15.95 8.10
CA ILE A 55 -3.85 16.71 6.96
C ILE A 55 -4.46 18.00 7.53
N GLU A 56 -3.90 19.15 7.20
CA GLU A 56 -4.24 20.44 7.81
C GLU A 56 -4.17 20.43 9.36
N ASN A 57 -5.18 21.01 10.04
CA ASN A 57 -5.33 21.05 11.49
C ASN A 57 -6.23 19.93 12.04
N ASN A 58 -6.42 18.85 11.27
CA ASN A 58 -7.22 17.72 11.71
C ASN A 58 -6.48 16.86 12.76
N THR A 59 -7.11 15.79 13.23
CA THR A 59 -6.49 14.87 14.18
C THR A 59 -5.31 14.15 13.54
N GLN A 60 -4.22 13.97 14.31
CA GLN A 60 -3.09 13.14 13.89
C GLN A 60 -3.52 11.68 13.73
N GLN A 61 -3.17 11.08 12.59
CA GLN A 61 -3.51 9.72 12.22
C GLN A 61 -2.25 8.89 12.04
N ARG A 62 -2.34 7.58 12.25
CA ARG A 62 -1.19 6.67 12.11
C ARG A 62 -0.93 6.37 10.65
N SER A 63 0.29 6.64 10.18
CA SER A 63 0.69 6.40 8.80
C SER A 63 0.54 4.93 8.40
N GLU A 64 0.87 4.00 9.31
CA GLU A 64 0.82 2.56 9.04
C GLU A 64 -0.59 2.00 8.80
N THR A 65 -1.65 2.65 9.28
CA THR A 65 -3.01 2.12 9.19
C THR A 65 -3.93 2.98 8.32
N GLU A 66 -3.72 4.29 8.28
CA GLU A 66 -4.69 5.22 7.70
C GLU A 66 -4.22 5.84 6.38
N SER A 67 -2.91 5.85 6.09
CA SER A 67 -2.38 6.60 4.93
C SER A 67 -2.95 6.13 3.58
N GLU A 68 -3.11 4.82 3.41
CA GLU A 68 -3.62 4.21 2.17
C GLU A 68 -5.11 4.51 1.89
N PHE A 69 -5.87 4.91 2.91
CA PHE A 69 -7.31 5.14 2.80
C PHE A 69 -7.69 6.62 2.68
N LEU A 70 -6.69 7.50 2.77
CA LEU A 70 -6.90 8.93 2.81
C LEU A 70 -6.21 9.62 1.65
N TYR A 71 -6.71 10.81 1.38
CA TYR A 71 -6.21 11.65 0.30
C TYR A 71 -6.06 13.08 0.78
N VAL A 72 -5.09 13.77 0.19
CA VAL A 72 -4.86 15.20 0.35
C VAL A 72 -5.51 15.96 -0.81
N ASP A 73 -6.01 17.17 -0.53
CA ASP A 73 -6.64 18.05 -1.52
C ASP A 73 -5.96 19.42 -1.48
N ASN A 74 -4.80 19.53 -2.15
CA ASN A 74 -4.03 20.77 -2.26
C ASN A 74 -3.74 21.46 -0.90
N GLN A 75 -3.43 20.66 0.11
CA GLN A 75 -3.19 21.08 1.49
C GLN A 75 -1.90 20.45 1.99
N ASP A 76 -1.15 21.16 2.84
CA ASP A 76 0.10 20.65 3.40
C ASP A 76 -0.12 19.44 4.32
N LEU A 77 0.84 18.51 4.31
CA LEU A 77 0.81 17.29 5.11
C LEU A 77 1.89 17.34 6.18
N SER A 78 1.51 17.44 7.45
CA SER A 78 2.47 17.40 8.56
C SER A 78 2.72 15.96 8.98
N VAL A 79 3.97 15.54 9.03
CA VAL A 79 4.39 14.20 9.44
C VAL A 79 5.22 14.33 10.71
N SER A 80 4.93 13.47 11.68
CA SER A 80 5.69 13.38 12.92
C SER A 80 6.01 11.93 13.26
N ALA A 81 7.08 11.71 14.01
CA ALA A 81 7.46 10.40 14.50
C ALA A 81 8.22 10.52 15.82
N ILE A 82 8.30 9.40 16.54
CA ILE A 82 9.16 9.27 17.71
C ILE A 82 10.38 8.44 17.31
N VAL A 83 11.55 8.92 17.70
CA VAL A 83 12.83 8.24 17.47
C VAL A 83 13.51 8.00 18.79
N ASP A 84 13.87 6.75 19.05
CA ASP A 84 14.74 6.37 20.18
C ASP A 84 16.14 6.08 19.64
N ALA A 85 17.12 6.88 20.05
CA ALA A 85 18.50 6.80 19.62
C ALA A 85 19.43 6.88 20.83
N GLN A 86 20.50 6.07 20.84
CA GLN A 86 21.46 6.06 21.96
C GLN A 86 22.30 7.33 22.02
N THR A 87 22.52 7.96 20.86
CA THR A 87 23.22 9.24 20.70
C THR A 87 22.28 10.27 20.07
N THR A 88 22.67 11.55 20.17
CA THR A 88 21.85 12.63 19.63
C THR A 88 21.75 12.53 18.10
N LEU A 89 20.58 12.84 17.55
CA LEU A 89 20.37 12.84 16.12
C LEU A 89 21.21 13.93 15.44
N GLN A 90 21.99 13.54 14.43
CA GLN A 90 22.76 14.47 13.61
C GLN A 90 21.91 15.01 12.46
N ARG A 91 21.11 14.15 11.83
CA ARG A 91 20.27 14.48 10.68
C ARG A 91 18.98 13.68 10.72
N SER A 92 17.86 14.35 10.47
CA SER A 92 16.55 13.74 10.32
C SER A 92 15.89 14.32 9.08
N GLU A 93 15.40 13.44 8.22
CA GLU A 93 14.84 13.81 6.93
C GLU A 93 13.52 13.10 6.69
N LEU A 94 12.56 13.86 6.19
CA LEU A 94 11.36 13.36 5.57
C LEU A 94 11.61 13.34 4.06
N ARG A 95 11.70 12.15 3.49
CA ARG A 95 11.88 11.95 2.06
C ARG A 95 10.53 11.74 1.40
N VAL A 96 10.33 12.37 0.26
CA VAL A 96 9.11 12.28 -0.54
C VAL A 96 9.44 12.05 -2.01
N ILE A 97 8.65 11.19 -2.66
CA ILE A 97 8.64 10.97 -4.10
C ILE A 97 7.21 11.01 -4.61
N THR A 98 7.04 11.42 -5.86
CA THR A 98 5.76 11.22 -6.56
C THR A 98 5.64 9.76 -7.00
N MET A 99 4.43 9.21 -6.98
CA MET A 99 4.17 7.85 -7.44
C MET A 99 4.65 7.65 -8.88
N GLY A 100 5.50 6.65 -9.08
CA GLY A 100 6.11 6.34 -10.38
C GLY A 100 7.50 6.95 -10.62
N GLN A 101 8.00 7.79 -9.72
CA GLN A 101 9.40 8.24 -9.74
C GLN A 101 10.35 7.19 -9.14
N SER A 102 11.63 7.27 -9.52
CA SER A 102 12.68 6.47 -8.88
C SER A 102 12.87 6.90 -7.43
N GLN A 103 13.25 5.97 -6.56
CA GLN A 103 13.61 6.31 -5.19
C GLN A 103 14.84 7.22 -5.13
N GLU A 104 15.72 7.22 -6.13
CA GLU A 104 16.91 8.09 -6.16
C GLU A 104 16.57 9.57 -6.37
N ASP A 105 15.39 9.87 -6.92
CA ASP A 105 14.93 11.22 -7.25
C ASP A 105 14.14 11.87 -6.09
N TYR A 106 14.33 11.40 -4.85
CA TYR A 106 13.59 11.91 -3.70
C TYR A 106 13.91 13.38 -3.41
N VAL A 107 12.91 14.06 -2.85
CA VAL A 107 13.09 15.35 -2.18
C VAL A 107 13.24 15.10 -0.69
N ALA A 108 14.35 15.53 -0.09
CA ALA A 108 14.58 15.45 1.34
C ALA A 108 14.22 16.77 2.03
N ILE A 109 13.29 16.70 2.97
CA ILE A 109 12.87 17.80 3.82
C ILE A 109 13.51 17.59 5.19
N LYS A 110 14.29 18.57 5.66
CA LYS A 110 14.86 18.50 7.01
C LYS A 110 13.74 18.51 8.05
N MET A 111 13.81 17.60 9.01
CA MET A 111 12.85 17.56 10.12
C MET A 111 13.35 18.37 11.31
N ASP A 112 12.41 18.99 12.01
CA ASP A 112 12.63 19.58 13.32
C ASP A 112 12.75 18.47 14.35
N VAL A 113 13.64 18.64 15.33
CA VAL A 113 13.95 17.63 16.35
C VAL A 113 13.76 18.24 17.72
N GLU A 114 12.85 17.66 18.50
CA GLU A 114 12.56 18.06 19.88
C GLU A 114 12.80 16.89 20.82
N SER A 115 13.61 17.11 21.87
CA SER A 115 13.83 16.08 22.90
C SER A 115 12.59 15.92 23.77
N LEU A 116 12.16 14.70 24.03
CA LEU A 116 11.08 14.44 24.96
C LEU A 116 11.59 14.42 26.41
N PRO A 117 10.85 14.99 27.37
CA PRO A 117 11.26 15.02 28.78
C PRO A 117 11.19 13.63 29.47
N ILE A 118 10.62 12.63 28.80
CA ILE A 118 10.52 11.25 29.32
C ILE A 118 11.84 10.48 29.27
N SER A 119 12.74 10.80 28.35
CA SER A 119 14.05 10.16 28.20
C SER A 119 15.01 11.05 27.42
N ASN A 120 16.29 11.03 27.79
CA ASN A 120 17.35 11.73 27.06
C ASN A 120 17.70 11.08 25.71
N SER A 121 17.18 9.88 25.43
CA SER A 121 17.39 9.13 24.19
C SER A 121 16.22 9.24 23.20
N THR A 122 15.11 9.88 23.60
CA THR A 122 13.88 9.88 22.82
C THR A 122 13.57 11.28 22.28
N TYR A 123 13.35 11.36 20.98
CA TYR A 123 13.09 12.59 20.24
C TYR A 123 11.76 12.50 19.51
N VAL A 124 11.03 13.60 19.46
CA VAL A 124 9.98 13.81 18.46
C VAL A 124 10.60 14.52 17.28
N ILE A 125 10.37 13.98 16.10
CA ILE A 125 10.74 14.63 14.85
C ILE A 125 9.49 15.00 14.08
N SER A 126 9.48 16.19 13.48
CA SER A 126 8.36 16.64 12.65
C SER A 126 8.81 17.44 11.44
N ALA A 127 8.08 17.29 10.34
CA ALA A 127 8.24 18.11 9.14
C ALA A 127 6.91 18.22 8.41
N THR A 128 6.80 19.21 7.53
CA THR A 128 5.62 19.42 6.70
C THR A 128 6.00 19.23 5.24
N ILE A 129 5.29 18.34 4.55
CA ILE A 129 5.34 18.21 3.09
C ILE A 129 4.41 19.28 2.51
N PRO A 130 4.96 20.27 1.79
CA PRO A 130 4.14 21.32 1.20
C PRO A 130 3.34 20.78 0.01
N SER A 131 2.14 21.36 -0.18
CA SER A 131 1.19 21.05 -1.25
C SER A 131 1.77 20.98 -2.65
N TYR A 132 2.76 21.80 -2.98
CA TYR A 132 3.38 21.78 -4.32
C TYR A 132 4.20 20.52 -4.61
N LEU A 133 4.58 19.73 -3.59
CA LEU A 133 5.23 18.42 -3.75
C LEU A 133 4.21 17.27 -3.87
N MET A 134 2.93 17.54 -3.64
CA MET A 134 1.86 16.54 -3.67
C MET A 134 1.27 16.43 -5.06
N GLN A 135 1.91 15.61 -5.89
CA GLN A 135 1.51 15.36 -7.27
C GLN A 135 0.62 14.12 -7.39
N GLU A 136 -0.33 14.17 -8.33
CA GLU A 136 -1.23 13.07 -8.65
C GLU A 136 -0.50 11.87 -9.26
N PRO A 137 -1.01 10.63 -9.06
CA PRO A 137 -2.22 10.29 -8.30
C PRO A 137 -1.98 10.09 -6.80
N ALA A 138 -0.71 10.01 -6.38
CA ALA A 138 -0.31 9.78 -5.00
C ALA A 138 1.16 10.18 -4.81
N ILE A 139 1.56 10.36 -3.54
CA ILE A 139 2.96 10.47 -3.15
C ILE A 139 3.34 9.33 -2.21
N SER A 140 4.62 8.98 -2.22
CA SER A 140 5.22 8.09 -1.22
C SER A 140 6.18 8.88 -0.34
N TYR A 141 6.14 8.65 0.97
CA TYR A 141 7.03 9.30 1.92
C TYR A 141 7.57 8.33 2.96
N TRP A 142 8.77 8.62 3.45
CA TRP A 142 9.41 7.87 4.53
C TRP A 142 10.39 8.76 5.29
N ILE A 143 10.75 8.31 6.49
CA ILE A 143 11.68 9.02 7.36
C ILE A 143 13.03 8.33 7.30
N HIS A 144 14.08 9.12 7.15
CA HIS A 144 15.47 8.69 7.23
C HIS A 144 16.16 9.47 8.35
N VAL A 145 16.82 8.78 9.27
CA VAL A 145 17.54 9.39 10.39
C VAL A 145 18.98 8.89 10.46
N ILE A 146 19.87 9.79 10.87
CA ILE A 146 21.29 9.52 11.08
C ILE A 146 21.66 10.08 12.46
N ASP A 147 22.26 9.24 13.30
CA ASP A 147 22.80 9.65 14.60
C ASP A 147 24.23 10.21 14.49
N GLN A 148 24.81 10.62 15.62
CA GLN A 148 26.18 11.15 15.65
C GLN A 148 27.26 10.09 15.34
N ASP A 149 26.95 8.81 15.56
CA ASP A 149 27.87 7.70 15.29
C ASP A 149 27.75 7.20 13.84
N LEU A 150 26.99 7.91 13.00
CA LEU A 150 26.68 7.57 11.61
C LEU A 150 25.89 6.27 11.46
N ASN A 151 25.14 5.86 12.49
CA ASN A 151 24.16 4.80 12.32
C ASN A 151 22.91 5.38 11.65
N GLU A 152 22.45 4.70 10.62
CA GLU A 152 21.28 5.09 9.84
C GLU A 152 20.09 4.21 10.18
N ALA A 153 18.90 4.79 10.12
CA ALA A 153 17.65 4.04 10.20
C ALA A 153 16.61 4.66 9.27
N GLU A 154 15.82 3.79 8.63
CA GLU A 154 14.74 4.18 7.76
C GLU A 154 13.40 3.61 8.25
N SER A 155 12.35 4.38 8.06
CA SER A 155 10.99 3.88 8.27
C SER A 155 10.51 3.06 7.07
N LYS A 156 9.37 2.39 7.25
CA LYS A 156 8.58 1.91 6.11
C LYS A 156 8.21 3.11 5.22
N GLN A 157 7.98 2.82 3.94
CA GLN A 157 7.40 3.78 3.01
C GLN A 157 5.88 3.77 3.14
N TYR A 158 5.31 4.97 3.20
CA TYR A 158 3.87 5.20 3.28
C TYR A 158 3.40 5.88 2.02
N ASN A 159 2.17 5.56 1.60
CA ASN A 159 1.55 6.14 0.41
C ASN A 159 0.32 6.92 0.84
N ILE A 160 0.12 8.09 0.25
CA ILE A 160 -1.09 8.88 0.44
C ILE A 160 -1.62 9.37 -0.90
N GLY A 161 -2.92 9.22 -1.13
CA GLY A 161 -3.56 9.63 -2.36
C GLY A 161 -3.57 11.15 -2.50
N VAL A 162 -3.42 11.65 -3.72
CA VAL A 162 -3.62 13.06 -4.04
C VAL A 162 -4.90 13.17 -4.85
N LYS A 163 -5.82 14.03 -4.41
CA LYS A 163 -7.10 14.21 -5.10
C LYS A 163 -6.86 14.74 -6.52
N PRO A 164 -7.42 14.07 -7.55
CA PRO A 164 -7.27 14.54 -8.92
C PRO A 164 -7.93 15.89 -9.17
N ILE A 165 -7.25 16.79 -9.89
CA ILE A 165 -7.80 18.06 -10.39
C ILE A 165 -8.81 17.86 -11.51
N SER A 166 -8.76 16.71 -12.19
CA SER A 166 -9.72 16.32 -13.23
C SER A 166 -10.31 14.96 -12.93
N VAL A 167 -11.64 14.88 -12.93
CA VAL A 167 -12.36 13.60 -12.97
C VAL A 167 -12.27 13.08 -14.39
N GLY A 168 -11.59 11.95 -14.61
CA GLY A 168 -11.54 11.32 -15.92
C GLY A 168 -12.95 10.91 -16.39
N ASP A 169 -13.24 11.09 -17.67
CA ASP A 169 -14.48 10.59 -18.27
C ASP A 169 -14.53 9.06 -18.15
N ILE A 170 -15.48 8.55 -17.36
CA ILE A 170 -15.69 7.11 -17.23
C ILE A 170 -16.58 6.65 -18.38
N SER A 171 -15.99 5.99 -19.38
CA SER A 171 -16.75 5.33 -20.44
C SER A 171 -17.22 3.96 -19.96
N PHE A 172 -18.53 3.78 -19.78
CA PHE A 172 -19.13 2.48 -19.51
C PHE A 172 -19.62 1.86 -20.83
N GLU A 173 -18.99 0.77 -21.25
CA GLU A 173 -19.52 -0.09 -22.32
C GLU A 173 -20.28 -1.26 -21.67
N MET A 174 -21.55 -1.43 -22.05
CA MET A 174 -22.39 -2.53 -21.57
C MET A 174 -22.82 -3.37 -22.77
N ASP A 175 -22.30 -4.60 -22.85
CA ASP A 175 -22.78 -5.59 -23.81
C ASP A 175 -23.99 -6.33 -23.21
N ILE A 176 -25.17 -6.09 -23.78
CA ILE A 176 -26.42 -6.73 -23.34
C ILE A 176 -26.85 -7.73 -24.42
N SER A 177 -26.56 -9.01 -24.22
CA SER A 177 -27.11 -10.08 -25.04
C SER A 177 -28.60 -10.28 -24.72
N SER A 178 -29.49 -9.59 -25.44
CA SER A 178 -30.94 -9.80 -25.28
C SER A 178 -31.41 -10.99 -26.14
N ILE A 179 -31.71 -12.13 -25.53
CA ILE A 179 -32.58 -13.14 -26.15
C ILE A 179 -34.01 -12.59 -26.04
N LYS A 180 -34.56 -12.09 -27.15
CA LYS A 180 -35.92 -11.54 -27.22
C LYS A 180 -36.91 -12.64 -27.57
N GLU A 181 -37.95 -12.83 -26.77
CA GLU A 181 -39.25 -13.26 -27.32
C GLU A 181 -39.93 -12.06 -28.00
N SER A 182 -40.56 -12.30 -29.15
CA SER A 182 -41.16 -11.26 -29.98
C SER A 182 -42.24 -10.50 -29.20
N GLY A 183 -42.02 -9.20 -28.97
CA GLY A 183 -42.98 -8.31 -28.30
C GLY A 183 -42.59 -7.77 -26.92
N SER A 184 -41.43 -8.14 -26.36
CA SER A 184 -41.01 -7.64 -25.04
C SER A 184 -40.03 -6.45 -25.12
N LEU A 185 -40.20 -5.49 -24.20
CA LEU A 185 -39.39 -4.26 -24.09
C LEU A 185 -38.44 -4.38 -22.89
N VAL A 186 -37.15 -4.61 -23.13
CA VAL A 186 -36.13 -4.66 -22.08
C VAL A 186 -35.67 -3.25 -21.73
N ARG A 187 -35.76 -2.87 -20.46
CA ARG A 187 -35.27 -1.59 -19.92
C ARG A 187 -34.13 -1.86 -18.94
N PRO A 188 -32.87 -1.91 -19.40
CA PRO A 188 -31.74 -2.05 -18.49
C PRO A 188 -31.67 -0.82 -17.58
N LYS A 189 -31.46 -1.04 -16.28
CA LYS A 189 -31.20 0.01 -15.30
C LYS A 189 -29.77 -0.18 -14.82
N LEU A 190 -28.90 0.78 -15.12
CA LEU A 190 -27.55 0.84 -14.56
C LEU A 190 -27.58 1.78 -13.36
N PHE A 191 -27.02 1.35 -12.24
CA PHE A 191 -26.74 2.18 -11.09
C PHE A 191 -25.22 2.25 -10.93
N VAL A 192 -24.65 3.44 -11.08
CA VAL A 192 -23.25 3.70 -10.75
C VAL A 192 -23.24 4.43 -9.42
N ASP A 193 -22.77 3.76 -8.38
CA ASP A 193 -22.60 4.34 -7.05
C ASP A 193 -21.11 4.63 -6.86
N ASN A 194 -20.70 5.88 -7.11
CA ASN A 194 -19.35 6.34 -6.83
C ASN A 194 -19.31 6.82 -5.37
N LYS A 195 -19.17 5.88 -4.43
CA LYS A 195 -18.98 6.23 -3.02
C LYS A 195 -17.58 6.79 -2.82
N ILE A 196 -17.44 8.11 -2.93
CA ILE A 196 -16.34 8.82 -2.29
C ILE A 196 -16.61 8.71 -0.79
N TYR A 197 -15.80 7.90 -0.10
CA TYR A 197 -15.87 7.77 1.36
C TYR A 197 -15.40 9.07 2.02
N HIS A 198 -16.30 10.04 2.16
CA HIS A 198 -16.14 11.09 3.15
C HIS A 198 -16.45 10.50 4.52
N ARG A 199 -15.41 10.11 5.24
CA ARG A 199 -15.54 9.81 6.67
C ARG A 199 -15.50 11.14 7.41
N THR A 200 -16.67 11.75 7.58
CA THR A 200 -16.84 12.89 8.48
C THR A 200 -16.55 12.40 9.91
N VAL A 201 -15.54 13.00 10.54
CA VAL A 201 -15.23 12.82 11.97
C VAL A 201 -16.24 13.58 12.80
#